data_AF-A0A523TIZ1-F1
#
_entry.id   AF-A0A523TIZ1-F1
#
_cell.length_a   1.000
_cell.length_b   1.000
_cell.length_c   1.000
_cell.angle_alpha   90.00
_cell.angle_beta   90.00
_cell.angle_gamma   90.00
#
_symmetry.space_group_name_H-M   'P 1'
#
loop_
_entity.id
_entity.type
_entity.pdbx_description
1 polymer ?
#
loop_
_entity_poly.entity_id
_entity_poly.type
_entity_poly.pdbx_seq_one_letter_code
_entity_poly.pdbx_strand_id
1 'polypeptide(L)'
;MDLHLHTPASSDYHEPDVTYLDILHRSEARGLDIIAFTDHNTVAGYRQMMDEIQQLEMLESLSRLTEDERNRLQEYRRLLKTVTVFPGFEFTATLGFHILGIFSPEKSVREIEHLLLSLNIPSEQLDDGSVTVGATADVLTAYRLIDEAGGLAIAAHANSTHGVAMRGYGFGGQTKIAYTQDPHLHALEVTDLGLKGRRTTAAFFNGTKPEYPRRMHTIQGSDAHRIRMDPKNKKNLGIGDRATQAMLPEVSFQALKELFISNDFALTRPHWPAAEEDYDFIQRAREDGPSINQDFHESMTVRGGRLYKVIADVCAFANSNGGTLYIGLPAEAKKEPVGVTKAKASVDQLQRELSKRISPALDVQVDTMETRGKTVIRMIIPPGDDPPYAVDDNKVYVRDEAETGLAVRDEIVNLVHRGQRGRRVEADVPEKLEVTEEPLTGIQHPRTGVEIVGSEERNGIQYYTMRDLRNGNVVKNVTQSSARRLWHYAISEFRKLPEDLKGVKVAWRGDLGVLKEQKRGTRRRYDLIQKTAQGHRVYFGVTEDGIHGDWKALVEPEGG
;
A
#
# COMPACT_ATOMS: atom_id res chain seq x y z
N MET A 1 -16.09 10.75 -4.99
CA MET A 1 -16.36 10.31 -3.61
C MET A 1 -15.55 11.13 -2.61
N ASP A 2 -16.14 11.39 -1.44
CA ASP A 2 -15.47 12.00 -0.28
C ASP A 2 -15.80 11.17 0.97
N LEU A 3 -14.83 10.36 1.42
CA LEU A 3 -15.05 9.31 2.41
C LEU A 3 -14.71 9.73 3.85
N HIS A 4 -14.39 11.02 4.06
CA HIS A 4 -13.99 11.53 5.36
C HIS A 4 -14.66 12.88 5.59
N LEU A 5 -15.85 12.85 6.20
CA LEU A 5 -16.65 14.02 6.53
C LEU A 5 -17.14 13.92 7.97
N HIS A 6 -17.04 15.03 8.68
CA HIS A 6 -17.68 15.20 9.98
C HIS A 6 -19.02 15.89 9.82
N THR A 7 -19.88 15.68 10.80
CA THR A 7 -21.20 16.28 10.92
C THR A 7 -21.30 17.03 12.25
N PRO A 8 -22.41 17.73 12.53
CA PRO A 8 -22.64 18.36 13.84
C PRO A 8 -22.63 17.40 15.04
N ALA A 9 -22.63 16.07 14.81
CA ALA A 9 -22.44 15.08 15.87
C ALA A 9 -20.99 14.96 16.34
N SER A 10 -20.02 15.46 15.57
CA SER A 10 -18.62 15.59 15.99
C SER A 10 -18.44 16.82 16.90
N SER A 11 -17.77 16.66 18.04
CA SER A 11 -17.61 17.71 19.07
C SER A 11 -16.85 18.95 18.61
N ASP A 12 -16.04 18.83 17.56
CA ASP A 12 -15.22 19.88 16.96
C ASP A 12 -15.77 20.40 15.61
N TYR A 13 -17.00 20.03 15.25
CA TYR A 13 -17.67 20.58 14.08
C TYR A 13 -17.90 22.10 14.26
N HIS A 14 -17.46 22.90 13.30
CA HIS A 14 -17.37 24.35 13.47
C HIS A 14 -18.71 25.09 13.33
N GLU A 15 -19.72 24.47 12.72
CA GLU A 15 -20.97 25.10 12.31
C GLU A 15 -22.16 24.31 12.89
N PRO A 16 -22.51 24.49 14.18
CA PRO A 16 -23.46 23.62 14.89
C PRO A 16 -24.91 23.71 14.37
N ASP A 17 -25.28 24.81 13.72
CA ASP A 17 -26.63 25.03 13.19
C ASP A 17 -26.84 24.39 11.80
N VAL A 18 -25.81 23.75 11.23
CA VAL A 18 -25.88 23.08 9.94
C VAL A 18 -26.74 21.83 10.02
N THR A 19 -27.63 21.64 9.05
CA THR A 19 -28.47 20.44 8.97
C THR A 19 -27.82 19.35 8.11
N TYR A 20 -28.27 18.11 8.25
CA TYR A 20 -27.85 17.02 7.36
C TYR A 20 -28.23 17.29 5.90
N LEU A 21 -29.35 17.98 5.65
CA LEU A 21 -29.71 18.43 4.29
C LEU A 21 -28.69 19.40 3.70
N ASP A 22 -28.14 20.32 4.49
CA ASP A 22 -27.10 21.24 4.02
C ASP A 22 -25.84 20.50 3.58
N ILE A 23 -25.45 19.46 4.32
CA ILE A 23 -24.33 18.56 3.99
C ILE A 23 -24.61 17.84 2.65
N LEU A 24 -25.81 17.29 2.47
CA LEU A 24 -26.22 16.59 1.25
C LEU A 24 -26.31 17.53 0.04
N HIS A 25 -26.92 18.70 0.19
CA HIS A 25 -26.97 19.74 -0.84
C HIS A 25 -25.57 20.17 -1.26
N ARG A 26 -24.67 20.32 -0.28
CA ARG A 26 -23.29 20.68 -0.58
C ARG A 26 -22.56 19.58 -1.34
N SER A 27 -22.80 18.34 -0.97
CA SER A 27 -22.23 17.16 -1.63
C SER A 27 -22.70 17.06 -3.08
N GLU A 28 -24.00 17.25 -3.33
CA GLU A 28 -24.57 17.32 -4.68
C GLU A 28 -23.99 18.49 -5.49
N ALA A 29 -23.91 19.68 -4.90
CA ALA A 29 -23.34 20.87 -5.56
C ALA A 29 -21.84 20.71 -5.91
N ARG A 30 -21.15 19.77 -5.25
CA ARG A 30 -19.76 19.38 -5.53
C ARG A 30 -19.65 18.23 -6.52
N GLY A 31 -20.77 17.65 -6.96
CA GLY A 31 -20.80 16.50 -7.87
C GLY A 31 -20.27 15.22 -7.22
N LEU A 32 -20.51 15.03 -5.92
CA LEU A 32 -20.11 13.82 -5.21
C LEU A 32 -21.21 12.75 -5.30
N ASP A 33 -20.90 11.60 -5.87
CA ASP A 33 -21.85 10.45 -5.92
C ASP A 33 -21.85 9.60 -4.64
N ILE A 34 -20.74 9.63 -3.90
CA ILE A 34 -20.53 8.86 -2.66
C ILE A 34 -19.93 9.78 -1.60
N ILE A 35 -20.53 9.79 -0.42
CA ILE A 35 -19.96 10.38 0.79
C ILE A 35 -20.02 9.39 1.96
N ALA A 36 -19.19 9.59 2.98
CA ALA A 36 -19.30 8.87 4.25
C ALA A 36 -19.35 9.85 5.43
N PHE A 37 -20.24 9.61 6.38
CA PHE A 37 -20.22 10.32 7.67
C PHE A 37 -19.31 9.55 8.61
N THR A 38 -18.24 10.20 9.05
CA THR A 38 -17.16 9.60 9.84
C THR A 38 -16.85 10.47 11.04
N ASP A 39 -17.87 10.73 11.86
CA ASP A 39 -17.73 11.49 13.10
C ASP A 39 -16.74 10.80 14.08
N HIS A 40 -16.12 11.59 14.95
CA HIS A 40 -15.10 11.07 15.87
C HIS A 40 -15.69 10.06 16.86
N ASN A 41 -15.24 8.81 16.78
CA ASN A 41 -15.61 7.73 17.70
C ASN A 41 -17.13 7.47 17.82
N THR A 42 -17.92 7.91 16.84
CA THR A 42 -19.37 7.79 16.85
C THR A 42 -19.94 7.62 15.44
N VAL A 43 -21.11 6.99 15.37
CA VAL A 43 -21.97 6.93 14.17
C VAL A 43 -23.24 7.79 14.34
N ALA A 44 -23.27 8.64 15.38
CA ALA A 44 -24.46 9.41 15.77
C ALA A 44 -24.95 10.36 14.67
N GLY A 45 -24.07 10.96 13.86
CA GLY A 45 -24.49 11.85 12.77
C GLY A 45 -25.34 11.12 11.73
N TYR A 46 -24.89 9.93 11.31
CA TYR A 46 -25.66 9.07 10.41
C TYR A 46 -26.96 8.59 11.06
N ARG A 47 -26.91 8.17 12.33
CA ARG A 47 -28.08 7.74 13.10
C ARG A 47 -29.15 8.82 13.16
N GLN A 48 -28.78 10.04 13.55
CA GLN A 48 -29.69 11.18 13.67
C GLN A 48 -30.33 11.55 12.34
N MET A 49 -29.57 11.53 11.23
CA MET A 49 -30.14 11.74 9.89
C MET A 49 -31.20 10.68 9.56
N MET A 50 -30.92 9.40 9.83
CA MET A 50 -31.85 8.31 9.55
C MET A 50 -33.07 8.33 10.49
N ASP A 51 -32.88 8.66 11.77
CA ASP A 51 -33.97 8.83 12.74
C ASP A 51 -34.92 9.95 12.30
N GLU A 52 -34.38 11.08 11.81
CA GLU A 52 -35.17 12.19 11.28
C GLU A 52 -36.00 11.77 10.06
N ILE A 53 -35.39 11.05 9.10
CA ILE A 53 -36.09 10.52 7.93
C ILE A 53 -37.21 9.57 8.37
N GLN A 54 -36.93 8.62 9.27
CA GLN A 54 -37.92 7.68 9.78
C GLN A 54 -39.09 8.37 10.49
N GLN A 55 -38.82 9.42 11.27
CA GLN A 55 -39.87 10.23 11.90
C GLN A 55 -40.77 10.91 10.86
N LEU A 56 -40.17 11.50 9.82
CA LEU A 56 -40.93 12.11 8.73
C LEU A 56 -41.77 11.08 7.95
N GLU A 57 -41.23 9.89 7.68
CA GLU A 57 -41.96 8.80 7.03
C GLU A 57 -43.10 8.25 7.90
N MET A 58 -42.88 8.17 9.22
CA MET A 58 -43.93 7.81 10.16
C MET A 58 -45.07 8.84 10.12
N LEU A 59 -44.76 10.14 10.14
CA LEU A 59 -45.77 11.20 10.01
C LEU A 59 -46.49 11.15 8.65
N GLU A 60 -45.80 10.77 7.57
CA GLU A 60 -46.41 10.55 6.25
C GLU A 60 -47.45 9.43 6.31
N SER A 61 -47.06 8.28 6.89
CA SER A 61 -47.93 7.11 7.01
C SER A 61 -49.19 7.39 7.84
N LEU A 62 -49.06 8.28 8.84
CA LEU A 62 -50.18 8.73 9.68
C LEU A 62 -50.98 9.87 9.05
N SER A 63 -50.61 10.35 7.86
CA SER A 63 -51.20 11.52 7.21
C SER A 63 -51.16 12.79 8.09
N ARG A 64 -50.09 12.95 8.87
CA ARG A 64 -49.88 14.05 9.83
C ARG A 64 -48.76 15.01 9.45
N LEU A 65 -48.13 14.83 8.29
CA LEU A 65 -47.11 15.74 7.77
C LEU A 65 -47.66 17.15 7.55
N THR A 66 -46.94 18.14 8.06
CA THR A 66 -47.05 19.54 7.63
C THR A 66 -46.46 19.72 6.22
N GLU A 67 -46.70 20.89 5.62
CA GLU A 67 -46.17 21.20 4.28
C GLU A 67 -44.63 21.28 4.28
N ASP A 68 -44.04 21.87 5.32
CA ASP A 68 -42.59 21.97 5.47
C ASP A 68 -41.92 20.60 5.63
N GLU A 69 -42.45 19.77 6.54
CA GLU A 69 -41.96 18.39 6.74
C GLU A 69 -42.09 17.54 5.48
N ARG A 70 -43.17 17.74 4.70
CA ARG A 70 -43.36 17.06 3.42
C ARG A 70 -42.27 17.46 2.42
N ASN A 71 -41.97 18.75 2.31
CA ASN A 71 -40.91 19.24 1.44
C ASN A 71 -39.55 18.70 1.88
N ARG A 72 -39.28 18.69 3.20
CA ARG A 72 -38.05 18.13 3.79
C ARG A 72 -37.87 16.65 3.46
N LEU A 73 -38.91 15.83 3.63
CA LEU A 73 -38.88 14.40 3.32
C LEU A 73 -38.67 14.15 1.81
N GLN A 74 -39.35 14.92 0.96
CA GLN A 74 -39.16 14.84 -0.49
C GLN A 74 -37.73 15.18 -0.87
N GLU A 75 -37.12 16.17 -0.22
CA GLU A 75 -35.76 16.58 -0.49
C GLU A 75 -34.74 15.53 -0.05
N TYR A 76 -34.90 14.90 1.12
CA TYR A 76 -34.08 13.73 1.49
C TYR A 76 -34.20 12.61 0.46
N ARG A 77 -35.41 12.25 0.05
CA ARG A 77 -35.64 11.21 -0.96
C ARG A 77 -35.02 11.55 -2.31
N ARG A 78 -34.93 12.83 -2.67
CA ARG A 78 -34.28 13.29 -3.90
C ARG A 78 -32.76 13.21 -3.78
N LEU A 79 -32.20 13.77 -2.70
CA LEU A 79 -30.76 13.82 -2.47
C LEU A 79 -30.15 12.43 -2.28
N LEU A 80 -30.80 11.55 -1.51
CA LEU A 80 -30.33 10.17 -1.28
C LEU A 80 -30.43 9.26 -2.51
N LYS A 81 -31.15 9.68 -3.57
CA LYS A 81 -31.10 9.03 -4.89
C LYS A 81 -29.90 9.48 -5.72
N THR A 82 -29.38 10.67 -5.47
CA THR A 82 -28.24 11.25 -6.19
C THR A 82 -26.92 10.94 -5.49
N VAL A 83 -26.89 11.06 -4.15
CA VAL A 83 -25.69 10.92 -3.31
C VAL A 83 -25.88 9.74 -2.38
N THR A 84 -25.01 8.74 -2.51
CA THR A 84 -24.97 7.60 -1.60
C THR A 84 -24.21 7.98 -0.33
N VAL A 85 -24.82 7.81 0.83
CA VAL A 85 -24.23 8.12 2.14
C VAL A 85 -23.89 6.83 2.87
N PHE A 86 -22.61 6.60 3.12
CA PHE A 86 -22.16 5.45 3.91
C PHE A 86 -22.09 5.80 5.40
N PRO A 87 -22.62 4.92 6.29
CA PRO A 87 -22.36 5.02 7.71
C PRO A 87 -20.89 4.71 8.01
N GLY A 88 -20.30 5.46 8.92
CA GLY A 88 -18.93 5.22 9.38
C GLY A 88 -18.60 6.00 10.65
N PHE A 89 -17.34 5.94 11.03
CA PHE A 89 -16.76 6.69 12.14
C PHE A 89 -15.27 6.93 11.88
N GLU A 90 -14.69 7.97 12.47
CA GLU A 90 -13.24 8.14 12.61
C GLU A 90 -12.83 7.75 14.04
N PHE A 91 -12.23 6.57 14.17
CA PHE A 91 -11.80 6.01 15.45
C PHE A 91 -10.41 6.50 15.83
N THR A 92 -10.28 6.97 17.07
CA THR A 92 -9.01 7.34 17.68
C THR A 92 -8.41 6.13 18.40
N ALA A 93 -7.42 5.50 17.76
CA ALA A 93 -6.64 4.39 18.30
C ALA A 93 -5.55 4.86 19.29
N THR A 94 -4.94 3.91 19.99
CA THR A 94 -3.79 4.15 20.88
C THR A 94 -2.72 5.03 20.20
N LEU A 95 -2.13 5.95 20.97
CA LEU A 95 -1.22 7.01 20.52
C LEU A 95 -1.88 8.13 19.70
N GLY A 96 -3.22 8.14 19.63
CA GLY A 96 -4.00 9.17 18.95
C GLY A 96 -4.03 9.01 17.44
N PHE A 97 -3.90 7.78 16.92
CA PHE A 97 -3.99 7.57 15.47
C PHE A 97 -5.43 7.48 15.01
N HIS A 98 -5.74 8.10 13.87
CA HIS A 98 -7.10 8.08 13.36
C HIS A 98 -7.30 7.02 12.27
N ILE A 99 -8.36 6.23 12.43
CA ILE A 99 -8.72 5.13 11.54
C ILE A 99 -10.19 5.28 11.14
N LEU A 100 -10.48 5.33 9.85
CA LEU A 100 -11.86 5.33 9.36
C LEU A 100 -12.39 3.88 9.29
N GLY A 101 -13.57 3.67 9.86
CA GLY A 101 -14.39 2.51 9.60
C GLY A 101 -15.61 2.92 8.79
N ILE A 102 -15.75 2.41 7.56
CA ILE A 102 -16.88 2.73 6.66
C ILE A 102 -17.64 1.45 6.36
N PHE A 103 -18.98 1.50 6.39
CA PHE A 103 -19.83 0.32 6.28
C PHE A 103 -20.89 0.47 5.20
N SER A 104 -21.49 -0.66 4.81
CA SER A 104 -22.67 -0.67 3.93
C SER A 104 -23.84 0.07 4.59
N PRO A 105 -24.66 0.83 3.83
CA PRO A 105 -25.93 1.39 4.31
C PRO A 105 -26.90 0.34 4.85
N GLU A 106 -26.73 -0.93 4.48
CA GLU A 106 -27.54 -2.05 4.97
C GLU A 106 -27.11 -2.53 6.37
N LYS A 107 -25.91 -2.16 6.83
CA LYS A 107 -25.42 -2.54 8.15
C LYS A 107 -26.15 -1.73 9.21
N SER A 108 -26.68 -2.39 10.24
CA SER A 108 -27.44 -1.67 11.25
C SER A 108 -26.55 -0.77 12.09
N VAL A 109 -27.06 0.41 12.45
CA VAL A 109 -26.36 1.36 13.33
C VAL A 109 -25.95 0.70 14.64
N ARG A 110 -26.81 -0.17 15.20
CA ARG A 110 -26.53 -0.90 16.44
C ARG A 110 -25.34 -1.86 16.34
N GLU A 111 -25.14 -2.50 15.19
CA GLU A 111 -23.95 -3.35 14.98
C GLU A 111 -22.67 -2.51 14.93
N ILE A 112 -22.74 -1.30 14.37
CA ILE A 112 -21.62 -0.36 14.32
C ILE A 112 -21.32 0.20 15.72
N GLU A 113 -22.34 0.55 16.51
CA GLU A 113 -22.19 0.92 17.92
C GLU A 113 -21.58 -0.21 18.76
N HIS A 114 -22.02 -1.45 18.55
CA HIS A 114 -21.44 -2.62 19.21
C HIS A 114 -19.96 -2.81 18.84
N LEU A 115 -19.58 -2.53 17.60
CA LEU A 115 -18.17 -2.53 17.18
C LEU A 115 -17.37 -1.45 17.91
N LEU A 116 -17.90 -0.23 18.06
CA LEU A 116 -17.25 0.83 18.84
C LEU A 116 -17.04 0.44 20.31
N LEU A 117 -18.03 -0.23 20.93
CA LEU A 117 -17.87 -0.81 22.27
C LEU A 117 -16.77 -1.87 22.31
N SER A 118 -16.67 -2.71 21.27
CA SER A 118 -15.63 -3.74 21.14
C SER A 118 -14.23 -3.13 20.94
N LEU A 119 -14.15 -1.90 20.44
CA LEU A 119 -12.93 -1.08 20.33
C LEU A 119 -12.60 -0.33 21.63
N ASN A 120 -13.33 -0.61 22.71
CA ASN A 120 -13.22 -0.01 24.04
C ASN A 120 -13.60 1.49 24.08
N ILE A 121 -14.50 1.93 23.21
CA ILE A 121 -15.16 3.23 23.39
C ILE A 121 -16.13 3.11 24.59
N PRO A 122 -16.04 3.99 25.61
CA PRO A 122 -16.98 3.97 26.73
C PRO A 122 -18.41 4.20 26.24
N SER A 123 -19.36 3.45 26.80
CA SER A 123 -20.78 3.52 26.40
C SER A 123 -21.37 4.93 26.48
N GLU A 124 -20.92 5.70 27.46
CA GLU A 124 -21.35 7.07 27.72
C GLU A 124 -20.79 8.09 26.72
N GLN A 125 -19.77 7.74 25.94
CA GLN A 125 -19.16 8.61 24.93
C GLN A 125 -19.61 8.28 23.50
N LEU A 126 -20.43 7.25 23.30
CA LEU A 126 -20.86 6.80 21.98
C LEU A 126 -21.64 7.86 21.20
N ASP A 127 -22.28 8.82 21.88
CA ASP A 127 -23.06 9.89 21.24
C ASP A 127 -22.36 11.26 21.22
N ASP A 128 -21.17 11.36 21.84
CA ASP A 128 -20.53 12.65 22.11
C ASP A 128 -19.64 13.17 20.97
N GLY A 129 -19.24 12.30 20.03
CA GLY A 129 -18.33 12.71 18.95
C GLY A 129 -16.97 13.20 19.45
N SER A 130 -16.48 12.64 20.56
CA SER A 130 -15.29 13.15 21.26
C SER A 130 -14.00 12.83 20.52
N VAL A 131 -13.13 13.83 20.35
CA VAL A 131 -11.76 13.69 19.83
C VAL A 131 -10.83 13.00 20.85
N THR A 132 -11.20 13.02 22.13
CA THR A 132 -10.39 12.49 23.23
C THR A 132 -11.14 11.37 23.94
N VAL A 133 -10.92 10.15 23.47
CA VAL A 133 -11.30 8.94 24.20
C VAL A 133 -10.03 8.39 24.87
N GLY A 134 -10.16 7.74 26.03
CA GLY A 134 -9.03 7.24 26.84
C GLY A 134 -8.19 6.15 26.15
N ALA A 135 -7.55 5.25 26.92
CA ALA A 135 -6.79 4.13 26.32
C ALA A 135 -7.74 3.13 25.61
N THR A 136 -7.97 3.35 24.33
CA THR A 136 -8.80 2.53 23.42
C THR A 136 -7.99 1.37 22.82
N ALA A 137 -8.54 0.68 21.81
CA ALA A 137 -7.83 -0.34 21.03
C ALA A 137 -6.63 0.21 20.23
N ASP A 138 -5.63 -0.65 19.98
CA ASP A 138 -4.52 -0.33 19.08
C ASP A 138 -4.94 -0.36 17.59
N VAL A 139 -4.07 0.18 16.74
CA VAL A 139 -4.30 0.34 15.29
C VAL A 139 -4.59 -0.99 14.57
N LEU A 140 -3.83 -2.05 14.89
CA LEU A 140 -3.98 -3.34 14.20
C LEU A 140 -5.27 -4.03 14.62
N THR A 141 -5.61 -3.95 15.91
CA THR A 141 -6.90 -4.42 16.42
C THR A 141 -8.06 -3.68 15.76
N ALA A 142 -7.95 -2.36 15.58
CA ALA A 142 -8.97 -1.57 14.90
C ALA A 142 -9.20 -2.02 13.45
N TYR A 143 -8.12 -2.18 12.66
CA TYR A 143 -8.24 -2.66 11.29
C TYR A 143 -8.94 -4.02 11.20
N ARG A 144 -8.49 -4.98 12.02
CA ARG A 144 -9.04 -6.33 12.03
C ARG A 144 -10.51 -6.35 12.39
N LEU A 145 -10.92 -5.66 13.46
CA LEU A 145 -12.32 -5.65 13.89
C LEU A 145 -13.25 -4.94 12.89
N ILE A 146 -12.77 -3.87 12.24
CA ILE A 146 -13.54 -3.19 11.18
C ILE A 146 -13.74 -4.12 9.98
N ASP A 147 -12.68 -4.81 9.54
CA ASP A 147 -12.76 -5.72 8.39
C ASP A 147 -13.60 -6.98 8.69
N GLU A 148 -13.41 -7.61 9.85
CA GLU A 148 -14.23 -8.74 10.32
C GLU A 148 -15.72 -8.37 10.43
N ALA A 149 -16.03 -7.12 10.76
CA ALA A 149 -17.40 -6.60 10.75
C ALA A 149 -17.94 -6.28 9.34
N GLY A 150 -17.17 -6.56 8.28
CA GLY A 150 -17.55 -6.31 6.88
C GLY A 150 -17.33 -4.87 6.42
N GLY A 151 -16.67 -4.04 7.23
CA GLY A 151 -16.36 -2.65 6.90
C GLY A 151 -15.13 -2.48 6.01
N LEU A 152 -14.87 -1.24 5.65
CA LEU A 152 -13.63 -0.75 5.06
C LEU A 152 -12.81 -0.06 6.14
N ALA A 153 -11.62 -0.60 6.42
CA ALA A 153 -10.63 0.02 7.29
C ALA A 153 -9.67 0.89 6.47
N ILE A 154 -9.64 2.19 6.75
CA ILE A 154 -8.80 3.16 6.05
C ILE A 154 -7.97 3.93 7.08
N ALA A 155 -6.67 4.06 6.86
CA ALA A 155 -5.85 4.91 7.71
C ALA A 155 -6.10 6.38 7.34
N ALA A 156 -6.71 7.14 8.25
CA ALA A 156 -7.05 8.55 8.02
C ALA A 156 -5.78 9.39 7.89
N HIS A 157 -5.80 10.36 6.98
CA HIS A 157 -4.75 11.36 6.72
C HIS A 157 -3.33 10.90 7.07
N ALA A 158 -2.94 9.71 6.60
CA ALA A 158 -1.85 8.91 7.13
C ALA A 158 -0.50 9.65 7.17
N ASN A 159 -0.29 10.63 6.30
CA ASN A 159 0.93 11.42 6.22
C ASN A 159 0.90 12.76 7.01
N SER A 160 -0.17 13.05 7.74
CA SER A 160 -0.44 14.27 8.51
C SER A 160 -0.58 13.96 10.01
N THR A 161 -0.84 14.97 10.83
CA THR A 161 -1.10 14.84 12.28
C THR A 161 -2.13 13.74 12.57
N HIS A 162 -1.89 12.91 13.58
CA HIS A 162 -2.71 11.72 13.91
C HIS A 162 -2.71 10.61 12.84
N GLY A 163 -1.87 10.72 11.81
CA GLY A 163 -1.70 9.70 10.78
C GLY A 163 -0.63 8.65 11.12
N VAL A 164 -0.90 7.39 10.78
CA VAL A 164 0.00 6.24 11.05
C VAL A 164 1.33 6.29 10.28
N ALA A 165 1.44 7.14 9.25
CA ALA A 165 2.60 7.26 8.37
C ALA A 165 3.35 8.60 8.50
N MET A 166 3.09 9.39 9.55
CA MET A 166 3.73 10.71 9.80
C MET A 166 5.25 10.69 9.65
N ARG A 167 5.80 11.78 9.11
CA ARG A 167 7.26 11.98 9.03
C ARG A 167 7.77 12.65 10.30
N GLY A 168 8.86 12.12 10.88
CA GLY A 168 9.54 12.73 12.03
C GLY A 168 8.96 12.42 13.39
N TYR A 169 7.91 11.58 13.48
CA TYR A 169 7.41 11.06 14.75
C TYR A 169 8.18 9.79 15.16
N GLY A 170 8.51 9.65 16.44
CA GLY A 170 9.51 8.70 16.97
C GLY A 170 9.09 7.23 17.09
N PHE A 171 8.10 6.74 16.34
CA PHE A 171 7.80 5.31 16.31
C PHE A 171 8.73 4.54 15.38
N GLY A 172 9.08 3.31 15.77
CA GLY A 172 10.03 2.45 15.07
C GLY A 172 9.61 2.15 13.62
N GLY A 173 10.60 1.93 12.75
CA GLY A 173 10.34 1.62 11.33
C GLY A 173 9.46 0.38 11.14
N GLN A 174 9.56 -0.60 12.04
CA GLN A 174 8.74 -1.82 12.03
C GLN A 174 7.26 -1.53 12.32
N THR A 175 6.97 -0.68 13.32
CA THR A 175 5.60 -0.28 13.65
C THR A 175 4.92 0.42 12.46
N LYS A 176 5.64 1.31 11.77
CA LYS A 176 5.11 1.96 10.56
C LYS A 176 4.82 0.96 9.44
N ILE A 177 5.68 -0.04 9.24
CA ILE A 177 5.45 -1.09 8.26
C ILE A 177 4.19 -1.87 8.65
N ALA A 178 4.08 -2.32 9.91
CA ALA A 178 2.91 -3.03 10.42
C ALA A 178 1.62 -2.23 10.18
N TYR A 179 1.57 -0.95 10.56
CA TYR A 179 0.38 -0.12 10.43
C TYR A 179 -0.01 0.25 8.99
N THR A 180 0.90 0.12 8.03
CA THR A 180 0.64 0.52 6.63
C THR A 180 0.60 -0.64 5.65
N GLN A 181 0.95 -1.85 6.09
CA GLN A 181 1.01 -3.06 5.28
C GLN A 181 0.15 -4.19 5.86
N ASP A 182 -0.59 -3.93 6.94
CA ASP A 182 -1.52 -4.89 7.55
C ASP A 182 -2.55 -5.41 6.53
N PRO A 183 -2.82 -6.72 6.44
CA PRO A 183 -3.79 -7.28 5.50
C PRO A 183 -5.21 -6.72 5.59
N HIS A 184 -5.67 -6.34 6.78
CA HIS A 184 -7.02 -5.80 7.01
C HIS A 184 -7.14 -4.31 6.65
N LEU A 185 -6.02 -3.63 6.39
CA LEU A 185 -6.01 -2.26 5.90
C LEU A 185 -6.35 -2.23 4.40
N HIS A 186 -7.37 -1.47 4.02
CA HIS A 186 -7.88 -1.42 2.65
C HIS A 186 -7.30 -0.26 1.83
N ALA A 187 -7.16 0.91 2.45
CA ALA A 187 -6.63 2.10 1.79
C ALA A 187 -5.89 3.03 2.76
N LEU A 188 -5.06 3.90 2.21
CA LEU A 188 -4.42 5.00 2.92
C LEU A 188 -5.04 6.31 2.44
N GLU A 189 -5.66 7.07 3.34
CA GLU A 189 -6.02 8.44 3.04
C GLU A 189 -4.76 9.32 3.16
N VAL A 190 -4.46 10.13 2.16
CA VAL A 190 -3.26 10.97 2.13
C VAL A 190 -3.60 12.40 1.76
N THR A 191 -2.86 13.36 2.31
CA THR A 191 -3.11 14.78 2.07
C THR A 191 -2.38 15.33 0.84
N ASP A 192 -1.44 14.57 0.27
CA ASP A 192 -0.51 15.02 -0.77
C ASP A 192 -0.69 14.35 -2.15
N LEU A 193 -1.82 13.68 -2.41
CA LEU A 193 -2.07 12.95 -3.66
C LEU A 193 -2.06 13.86 -4.90
N GLY A 194 -2.43 15.14 -4.74
CA GLY A 194 -2.36 16.15 -5.80
C GLY A 194 -0.94 16.66 -6.10
N LEU A 195 0.07 16.32 -5.30
CA LEU A 195 1.44 16.76 -5.56
C LEU A 195 2.15 15.83 -6.56
N LYS A 196 2.99 16.40 -7.44
CA LYS A 196 3.86 15.63 -8.36
C LYS A 196 5.26 15.47 -7.74
N GLY A 197 5.76 14.23 -7.62
CA GLY A 197 7.15 13.99 -7.20
C GLY A 197 7.43 12.61 -6.63
N ARG A 198 8.72 12.26 -6.44
CA ARG A 198 9.15 10.98 -5.84
C ARG A 198 9.01 10.94 -4.31
N ARG A 199 8.73 12.09 -3.69
CA ARG A 199 8.58 12.25 -2.24
C ARG A 199 7.11 12.23 -1.79
N THR A 200 6.17 11.93 -2.67
CA THR A 200 4.75 11.84 -2.29
C THR A 200 4.48 10.54 -1.55
N THR A 201 3.42 10.53 -0.75
CA THR A 201 2.99 9.34 0.00
C THR A 201 2.60 8.20 -0.94
N ALA A 202 1.89 8.50 -2.02
CA ALA A 202 1.53 7.52 -3.06
C ALA A 202 2.75 6.87 -3.71
N ALA A 203 3.81 7.63 -4.02
CA ALA A 203 5.05 7.07 -4.55
C ALA A 203 5.82 6.23 -3.53
N PHE A 204 5.61 6.46 -2.24
CA PHE A 204 6.27 5.69 -1.18
C PHE A 204 5.60 4.32 -0.96
N PHE A 205 4.27 4.27 -0.98
CA PHE A 205 3.46 3.05 -0.80
C PHE A 205 3.05 2.39 -2.12
N ASN A 206 3.79 2.65 -3.19
CA ASN A 206 3.54 2.07 -4.50
C ASN A 206 4.04 0.62 -4.65
N GLY A 207 4.51 -0.03 -3.57
CA GLY A 207 5.03 -1.41 -3.60
C GLY A 207 6.46 -1.56 -4.11
N THR A 208 7.12 -0.49 -4.54
CA THR A 208 8.49 -0.57 -5.11
C THR A 208 9.58 -0.74 -4.06
N LYS A 209 9.26 -0.44 -2.79
CA LYS A 209 10.19 -0.52 -1.66
C LYS A 209 10.14 -1.92 -1.04
N PRO A 210 11.29 -2.59 -0.86
CA PRO A 210 11.32 -3.92 -0.25
C PRO A 210 10.64 -3.99 1.13
N GLU A 211 10.72 -2.92 1.91
CA GLU A 211 10.11 -2.84 3.26
C GLU A 211 8.59 -2.56 3.22
N TYR A 212 8.06 -2.09 2.09
CA TYR A 212 6.64 -1.80 1.87
C TYR A 212 6.17 -2.50 0.59
N PRO A 213 6.18 -3.83 0.57
CA PRO A 213 6.06 -4.58 -0.66
C PRO A 213 4.60 -4.76 -1.11
N ARG A 214 3.60 -4.46 -0.26
CA ARG A 214 2.17 -4.40 -0.64
C ARG A 214 1.87 -2.99 -1.14
N ARG A 215 1.50 -2.89 -2.42
CA ARG A 215 1.04 -1.62 -3.01
C ARG A 215 -0.31 -1.27 -2.40
N MET A 216 -0.44 -0.04 -1.90
CA MET A 216 -1.66 0.43 -1.23
C MET A 216 -2.46 1.35 -2.15
N HIS A 217 -3.79 1.26 -2.09
CA HIS A 217 -4.67 2.30 -2.64
C HIS A 217 -4.49 3.56 -1.81
N THR A 218 -4.13 4.66 -2.47
CA THR A 218 -4.02 5.97 -1.82
C THR A 218 -5.14 6.87 -2.28
N ILE A 219 -5.99 7.30 -1.35
CA ILE A 219 -7.15 8.13 -1.59
C ILE A 219 -7.02 9.47 -0.87
N GLN A 220 -7.99 10.35 -1.07
CA GLN A 220 -8.16 11.57 -0.28
C GLN A 220 -9.63 11.83 0.05
N GLY A 221 -9.89 12.28 1.27
CA GLY A 221 -11.11 12.94 1.70
C GLY A 221 -10.83 14.36 2.18
N SER A 222 -11.89 15.13 2.36
CA SER A 222 -11.80 16.54 2.75
C SER A 222 -11.52 16.73 4.24
N ASP A 223 -11.84 15.75 5.09
CA ASP A 223 -11.70 15.86 6.55
C ASP A 223 -12.45 17.13 7.04
N ALA A 224 -13.66 17.31 6.48
CA ALA A 224 -14.40 18.56 6.56
C ALA A 224 -15.18 18.66 7.86
N HIS A 225 -14.84 19.69 8.64
CA HIS A 225 -15.53 20.10 9.87
C HIS A 225 -16.49 21.29 9.64
N ARG A 226 -16.85 21.52 8.37
CA ARG A 226 -17.68 22.65 7.91
C ARG A 226 -18.16 22.45 6.47
N ILE A 227 -19.19 23.20 6.06
CA ILE A 227 -19.79 23.08 4.71
C ILE A 227 -18.89 23.63 3.60
N ARG A 228 -18.15 24.71 3.86
CA ARG A 228 -17.32 25.40 2.86
C ARG A 228 -15.93 25.69 3.39
N MET A 229 -14.91 25.63 2.53
CA MET A 229 -13.54 26.04 2.86
C MET A 229 -13.52 27.40 3.59
N ASP A 230 -12.70 27.48 4.64
CA ASP A 230 -12.46 28.75 5.31
C ASP A 230 -11.73 29.74 4.37
N PRO A 231 -12.31 30.91 4.07
CA PRO A 231 -11.65 31.91 3.22
C PRO A 231 -10.37 32.48 3.86
N LYS A 232 -10.26 32.47 5.19
CA LYS A 232 -9.09 32.97 5.94
C LYS A 232 -8.03 31.89 6.17
N ASN A 233 -8.44 30.63 6.29
CA ASN A 233 -7.53 29.49 6.47
C ASN A 233 -7.81 28.38 5.46
N LYS A 234 -7.16 28.43 4.30
CA LYS A 234 -7.31 27.43 3.23
C LYS A 234 -6.91 26.00 3.61
N LYS A 235 -6.35 25.76 4.79
CA LYS A 235 -6.12 24.42 5.33
C LYS A 235 -7.39 23.79 5.88
N ASN A 236 -8.36 24.61 6.30
CA ASN A 236 -9.66 24.16 6.79
C ASN A 236 -10.57 23.98 5.59
N LEU A 237 -10.56 22.75 5.07
CA LEU A 237 -11.37 22.34 3.93
C LEU A 237 -12.85 22.28 4.32
N GLY A 238 -13.71 22.45 3.34
CA GLY A 238 -15.10 22.06 3.42
C GLY A 238 -15.39 20.85 2.54
N ILE A 239 -16.64 20.42 2.58
CA ILE A 239 -17.12 19.23 1.86
C ILE A 239 -16.72 19.28 0.38
N GLY A 240 -16.06 18.20 -0.07
CA GLY A 240 -15.65 18.01 -1.46
C GLY A 240 -14.50 18.92 -1.93
N ASP A 241 -13.85 19.69 -1.05
CA ASP A 241 -12.65 20.46 -1.42
C ASP A 241 -11.44 19.56 -1.71
N ARG A 242 -11.44 18.35 -1.13
CA ARG A 242 -10.54 17.27 -1.49
C ARG A 242 -11.36 16.01 -1.62
N ALA A 243 -11.26 15.35 -2.76
CA ALA A 243 -12.07 14.18 -3.07
C ALA A 243 -11.27 13.19 -3.93
N THR A 244 -11.81 11.99 -4.07
CA THR A 244 -11.25 10.94 -4.91
C THR A 244 -12.22 10.59 -6.03
N GLN A 245 -11.71 10.40 -7.25
CA GLN A 245 -12.47 9.76 -8.32
C GLN A 245 -12.18 8.26 -8.28
N ALA A 246 -13.24 7.47 -8.27
CA ALA A 246 -13.19 6.02 -8.36
C ALA A 246 -14.01 5.56 -9.57
N MET A 247 -13.45 4.68 -10.38
CA MET A 247 -14.16 4.03 -11.49
C MET A 247 -14.78 2.73 -10.96
N LEU A 248 -16.10 2.73 -10.82
CA LEU A 248 -16.87 1.61 -10.28
C LEU A 248 -17.84 1.07 -11.35
N PRO A 249 -18.12 -0.24 -11.38
CA PRO A 249 -19.18 -0.80 -12.22
C PRO A 249 -20.57 -0.27 -11.84
N GLU A 250 -20.78 -0.01 -10.56
CA GLU A 250 -21.98 0.60 -9.98
C GLU A 250 -21.62 1.39 -8.72
N VAL A 251 -22.45 2.36 -8.35
CA VAL A 251 -22.27 3.17 -7.14
C VAL A 251 -22.80 2.38 -5.94
N SER A 252 -22.00 1.44 -5.43
CA SER A 252 -22.35 0.61 -4.27
C SER A 252 -21.18 0.42 -3.31
N PHE A 253 -21.48 0.12 -2.03
CA PHE A 253 -20.45 -0.18 -1.04
C PHE A 253 -19.61 -1.39 -1.45
N GLN A 254 -20.26 -2.43 -1.98
CA GLN A 254 -19.60 -3.65 -2.39
C GLN A 254 -18.60 -3.41 -3.54
N ALA A 255 -19.00 -2.66 -4.56
CA ALA A 255 -18.11 -2.30 -5.66
C ALA A 255 -16.90 -1.48 -5.20
N LEU A 256 -17.10 -0.57 -4.24
CA LEU A 256 -16.01 0.21 -3.64
C LEU A 256 -15.07 -0.68 -2.80
N LYS A 257 -15.61 -1.63 -2.03
CA LYS A 257 -14.82 -2.58 -1.25
C LYS A 257 -13.99 -3.49 -2.15
N GLU A 258 -14.59 -4.02 -3.21
CA GLU A 258 -13.89 -4.82 -4.23
C GLU A 258 -12.78 -4.03 -4.91
N LEU A 259 -13.00 -2.74 -5.23
CA LEU A 259 -11.97 -1.87 -5.79
C LEU A 259 -10.75 -1.80 -4.86
N PHE A 260 -10.96 -1.54 -3.56
CA PHE A 260 -9.85 -1.37 -2.61
C PHE A 260 -9.15 -2.69 -2.25
N ILE A 261 -9.82 -3.83 -2.41
CA ILE A 261 -9.20 -5.16 -2.30
C ILE A 261 -8.40 -5.50 -3.57
N SER A 262 -8.85 -5.01 -4.73
CA SER A 262 -8.21 -5.31 -6.01
C SER A 262 -6.80 -4.74 -6.15
N ASN A 263 -6.03 -5.31 -7.06
CA ASN A 263 -4.73 -4.78 -7.46
C ASN A 263 -4.81 -3.80 -8.66
N ASP A 264 -6.01 -3.30 -9.03
CA ASP A 264 -6.16 -2.30 -10.09
C ASP A 264 -6.12 -0.87 -9.54
N PHE A 265 -4.91 -0.39 -9.30
CA PHE A 265 -4.65 0.96 -8.78
C PHE A 265 -4.93 2.09 -9.78
N ALA A 266 -5.30 1.79 -11.03
CA ALA A 266 -5.68 2.83 -12.00
C ALA A 266 -7.14 3.27 -11.87
N LEU A 267 -7.95 2.51 -11.12
CA LEU A 267 -9.36 2.83 -10.91
C LEU A 267 -9.57 3.97 -9.92
N THR A 268 -8.52 4.43 -9.22
CA THR A 268 -8.57 5.56 -8.29
C THR A 268 -7.62 6.68 -8.71
N ARG A 269 -8.09 7.92 -8.63
CA ARG A 269 -7.24 9.10 -8.84
C ARG A 269 -7.69 10.29 -7.99
N PRO A 270 -6.77 11.23 -7.65
CA PRO A 270 -7.15 12.48 -7.01
C PRO A 270 -8.17 13.23 -7.87
N HIS A 271 -9.17 13.84 -7.23
CA HIS A 271 -10.08 14.77 -7.90
C HIS A 271 -9.46 16.18 -7.92
N TRP A 272 -9.34 16.76 -9.11
CA TRP A 272 -8.86 18.13 -9.29
C TRP A 272 -10.04 19.00 -9.72
N PRO A 273 -10.61 19.83 -8.85
CA PRO A 273 -11.58 20.82 -9.29
C PRO A 273 -10.85 21.86 -10.15
N ALA A 274 -11.14 21.85 -11.45
CA ALA A 274 -10.56 22.68 -12.52
C ALA A 274 -9.20 22.24 -13.09
N ALA A 275 -9.19 21.12 -13.83
CA ALA A 275 -8.60 20.95 -15.16
C ALA A 275 -8.71 19.46 -15.51
N GLU A 276 -9.56 19.12 -16.48
CA GLU A 276 -9.50 17.81 -17.14
C GLU A 276 -8.23 17.76 -17.99
N GLU A 277 -7.07 17.59 -17.34
CA GLU A 277 -5.91 16.98 -18.00
C GLU A 277 -6.11 15.47 -17.95
N ASP A 278 -6.06 14.80 -19.10
CA ASP A 278 -6.03 13.34 -19.19
C ASP A 278 -4.86 12.80 -18.38
N TYR A 279 -5.14 12.25 -17.19
CA TYR A 279 -4.12 11.66 -16.33
C TYR A 279 -3.60 10.35 -16.95
N ASP A 280 -2.44 10.40 -17.60
CA ASP A 280 -1.79 9.23 -18.20
C ASP A 280 -1.05 8.38 -17.14
N PHE A 281 -1.77 7.42 -16.54
CA PHE A 281 -1.24 6.49 -15.54
C PHE A 281 -0.06 5.66 -16.07
N ILE A 282 -0.03 5.35 -17.37
CA ILE A 282 1.02 4.52 -17.97
C ILE A 282 2.30 5.33 -18.07
N GLN A 283 2.20 6.59 -18.49
CA GLN A 283 3.34 7.49 -18.51
C GLN A 283 3.91 7.68 -17.10
N ARG A 284 3.04 7.78 -16.08
CA ARG A 284 3.48 7.86 -14.68
C ARG A 284 4.20 6.59 -14.22
N ALA A 285 3.65 5.42 -14.53
CA ALA A 285 4.30 4.14 -14.23
C ALA A 285 5.69 4.06 -14.88
N ARG A 286 5.85 4.53 -16.12
CA ARG A 286 7.15 4.57 -16.82
C ARG A 286 8.16 5.53 -16.19
N GLU A 287 7.70 6.67 -15.64
CA GLU A 287 8.56 7.59 -14.90
C GLU A 287 9.12 6.97 -13.62
N ASP A 288 8.30 6.14 -12.96
CA ASP A 288 8.72 5.36 -11.79
C ASP A 288 9.71 4.25 -12.21
N GLY A 289 9.50 3.66 -13.39
CA GLY A 289 10.39 2.68 -14.04
C GLY A 289 10.23 1.26 -13.50
N PRO A 290 10.94 0.26 -14.06
CA PRO A 290 10.84 -1.13 -13.62
C PRO A 290 11.16 -1.30 -12.12
N SER A 291 10.38 -2.13 -11.44
CA SER A 291 10.49 -2.37 -9.99
C SER A 291 10.06 -3.80 -9.62
N ILE A 292 9.97 -4.11 -8.33
CA ILE A 292 9.52 -5.41 -7.81
C ILE A 292 8.06 -5.74 -8.13
N ASN A 293 7.26 -4.75 -8.51
CA ASN A 293 5.84 -4.90 -8.77
C ASN A 293 5.38 -4.29 -10.11
N GLN A 294 6.29 -3.82 -10.96
CA GLN A 294 5.96 -3.48 -12.34
C GLN A 294 7.09 -3.72 -13.33
N ASP A 295 6.73 -4.03 -14.57
CA ASP A 295 7.68 -4.17 -15.69
C ASP A 295 7.08 -3.74 -17.04
N PHE A 296 7.97 -3.51 -18.02
CA PHE A 296 7.63 -2.95 -19.32
C PHE A 296 8.28 -3.75 -20.46
N HIS A 297 7.47 -4.18 -21.43
CA HIS A 297 7.91 -4.91 -22.61
C HIS A 297 7.54 -4.19 -23.90
N GLU A 298 8.50 -3.99 -24.80
CA GLU A 298 8.24 -3.35 -26.10
C GLU A 298 7.35 -4.21 -27.02
N SER A 299 7.43 -5.54 -26.89
CA SER A 299 6.64 -6.49 -27.68
C SER A 299 6.62 -7.87 -27.02
N MET A 300 5.69 -8.72 -27.45
CA MET A 300 5.53 -10.11 -26.97
C MET A 300 5.79 -11.15 -28.06
N THR A 301 6.75 -10.91 -28.96
CA THR A 301 7.04 -11.85 -30.05
C THR A 301 7.57 -13.18 -29.54
N VAL A 302 7.05 -14.30 -30.06
CA VAL A 302 7.59 -15.65 -29.81
C VAL A 302 9.05 -15.72 -30.29
N ARG A 303 9.31 -15.21 -31.51
CA ARG A 303 10.65 -15.10 -32.06
C ARG A 303 11.48 -14.13 -31.21
N GLY A 304 12.63 -14.61 -30.74
CA GLY A 304 13.51 -13.86 -29.84
C GLY A 304 13.18 -14.01 -28.35
N GLY A 305 12.25 -14.90 -27.98
CA GLY A 305 12.00 -15.25 -26.57
C GLY A 305 11.29 -14.17 -25.74
N ARG A 306 10.77 -13.10 -26.36
CA ARG A 306 10.12 -12.00 -25.64
C ARG A 306 8.83 -12.45 -24.94
N LEU A 307 8.03 -13.28 -25.61
CA LEU A 307 6.85 -13.88 -24.99
C LEU A 307 7.20 -14.70 -23.75
N TYR A 308 8.26 -15.51 -23.83
CA TYR A 308 8.71 -16.31 -22.69
C TYR A 308 9.18 -15.42 -21.52
N LYS A 309 9.84 -14.29 -21.82
CA LYS A 309 10.23 -13.32 -20.80
C LYS A 309 9.01 -12.72 -20.08
N VAL A 310 7.95 -12.37 -20.83
CA VAL A 310 6.67 -11.91 -20.24
C VAL A 310 6.09 -12.98 -19.31
N ILE A 311 6.06 -14.25 -19.73
CA ILE A 311 5.54 -15.36 -18.92
C ILE A 311 6.37 -15.59 -17.66
N ALA A 312 7.71 -15.48 -17.78
CA ALA A 312 8.61 -15.57 -16.62
C ALA A 312 8.35 -14.43 -15.63
N ASP A 313 8.14 -13.20 -16.10
CA ASP A 313 7.80 -12.05 -15.25
C ASP A 313 6.44 -12.26 -14.54
N VAL A 314 5.43 -12.76 -15.24
CA VAL A 314 4.13 -13.10 -14.63
C VAL A 314 4.28 -14.14 -13.52
N CYS A 315 5.05 -15.22 -13.77
CA CYS A 315 5.34 -16.23 -12.74
C CYS A 315 6.08 -15.62 -11.54
N ALA A 316 7.02 -14.72 -11.78
CA ALA A 316 7.77 -14.04 -10.73
C ALA A 316 6.90 -13.10 -9.89
N PHE A 317 5.95 -12.38 -10.51
CA PHE A 317 4.99 -11.54 -9.81
C PHE A 317 4.00 -12.36 -8.97
N ALA A 318 3.50 -13.48 -9.49
CA ALA A 318 2.64 -14.38 -8.72
C ALA A 318 3.37 -14.98 -7.51
N ASN A 319 4.67 -15.27 -7.66
CA ASN A 319 5.53 -15.69 -6.56
C ASN A 319 5.96 -14.56 -5.62
N SER A 320 5.68 -13.29 -5.93
CA SER A 320 5.89 -12.15 -5.04
C SER A 320 4.54 -11.61 -4.53
N ASN A 321 4.38 -10.29 -4.47
CA ASN A 321 3.16 -9.63 -3.99
C ASN A 321 2.23 -9.22 -5.16
N GLY A 322 2.34 -9.89 -6.30
CA GLY A 322 1.70 -9.47 -7.54
C GLY A 322 2.43 -8.30 -8.20
N GLY A 323 1.82 -7.75 -9.25
CA GLY A 323 2.37 -6.63 -9.98
C GLY A 323 1.60 -6.28 -11.25
N THR A 324 2.05 -5.21 -11.92
CA THR A 324 1.47 -4.74 -13.18
C THR A 324 2.50 -4.80 -14.31
N LEU A 325 2.16 -5.49 -15.40
CA LEU A 325 3.04 -5.61 -16.57
C LEU A 325 2.42 -4.90 -17.77
N TYR A 326 3.21 -4.04 -18.42
CA TYR A 326 2.77 -3.27 -19.57
C TYR A 326 3.47 -3.75 -20.84
N ILE A 327 2.73 -3.97 -21.93
CA ILE A 327 3.26 -4.47 -23.21
C ILE A 327 2.91 -3.51 -24.35
N GLY A 328 3.89 -3.27 -25.21
CA GLY A 328 3.82 -2.31 -26.31
C GLY A 328 4.58 -1.02 -26.02
N LEU A 329 5.43 -0.98 -24.99
CA LEU A 329 6.17 0.22 -24.63
C LEU A 329 7.50 -0.08 -23.93
N PRO A 330 8.54 0.75 -24.14
CA PRO A 330 9.82 0.60 -23.46
C PRO A 330 9.77 1.16 -22.03
N ALA A 331 10.58 0.56 -21.14
CA ALA A 331 10.76 1.01 -19.76
C ALA A 331 11.24 2.47 -19.63
N GLU A 332 11.95 3.00 -20.63
CA GLU A 332 12.46 4.37 -20.62
C GLU A 332 11.34 5.38 -20.89
N ALA A 333 10.94 6.17 -19.88
CA ALA A 333 9.83 7.13 -19.95
C ALA A 333 9.91 8.17 -21.09
N LYS A 334 11.10 8.48 -21.59
CA LYS A 334 11.33 9.46 -22.66
C LYS A 334 11.13 8.91 -24.07
N LYS A 335 11.20 7.59 -24.25
CA LYS A 335 10.99 6.96 -25.56
C LYS A 335 9.50 6.95 -25.92
N GLU A 336 9.17 6.96 -27.19
CA GLU A 336 7.78 6.83 -27.62
C GLU A 336 7.26 5.40 -27.43
N PRO A 337 5.97 5.21 -27.04
CA PRO A 337 5.34 3.89 -27.02
C PRO A 337 5.33 3.27 -28.42
N VAL A 338 5.60 1.96 -28.50
CA VAL A 338 5.58 1.21 -29.76
C VAL A 338 4.13 0.93 -30.19
N GLY A 339 3.28 0.63 -29.21
CA GLY A 339 1.89 0.22 -29.38
C GLY A 339 1.73 -1.24 -29.82
N VAL A 340 0.50 -1.74 -29.73
CA VAL A 340 0.12 -3.09 -30.15
C VAL A 340 -0.97 -2.99 -31.23
N THR A 341 -0.67 -3.46 -32.44
CA THR A 341 -1.56 -3.30 -33.61
C THR A 341 -2.74 -4.27 -33.65
N LYS A 342 -2.65 -5.42 -32.98
CA LYS A 342 -3.73 -6.42 -32.86
C LYS A 342 -3.97 -6.76 -31.40
N ALA A 343 -4.40 -5.77 -30.61
CA ALA A 343 -4.45 -5.87 -29.17
C ALA A 343 -5.32 -7.06 -28.70
N LYS A 344 -6.56 -7.20 -29.20
CA LYS A 344 -7.46 -8.30 -28.83
C LYS A 344 -6.86 -9.70 -29.08
N ALA A 345 -6.34 -9.94 -30.29
CA ALA A 345 -5.71 -11.22 -30.61
C ALA A 345 -4.45 -11.51 -29.77
N SER A 346 -3.73 -10.45 -29.38
CA SER A 346 -2.55 -10.56 -28.51
C SER A 346 -2.94 -10.88 -27.07
N VAL A 347 -4.05 -10.30 -26.56
CA VAL A 347 -4.64 -10.63 -25.26
C VAL A 347 -5.07 -12.10 -25.23
N ASP A 348 -5.80 -12.56 -26.24
CA ASP A 348 -6.23 -13.97 -26.32
C ASP A 348 -5.04 -14.93 -26.40
N GLN A 349 -3.96 -14.54 -27.08
CA GLN A 349 -2.72 -15.32 -27.14
C GLN A 349 -2.04 -15.39 -25.78
N LEU A 350 -1.95 -14.28 -25.04
CA LEU A 350 -1.36 -14.25 -23.70
C LEU A 350 -2.12 -15.14 -22.74
N GLN A 351 -3.45 -15.02 -22.67
CA GLN A 351 -4.27 -15.82 -21.77
C GLN A 351 -4.12 -17.33 -22.03
N ARG A 352 -4.05 -17.75 -23.31
CA ARG A 352 -3.80 -19.15 -23.68
C ARG A 352 -2.41 -19.64 -23.29
N GLU A 353 -1.37 -18.84 -23.48
CA GLU A 353 -0.01 -19.26 -23.14
C GLU A 353 0.24 -19.27 -21.63
N LEU A 354 -0.37 -18.35 -20.88
CA LEU A 354 -0.28 -18.33 -19.41
C LEU A 354 -0.98 -19.53 -18.79
N SER A 355 -2.23 -19.81 -19.18
CA SER A 355 -2.99 -20.98 -18.70
C SER A 355 -2.32 -22.32 -19.02
N LYS A 356 -1.57 -22.38 -20.14
CA LYS A 356 -0.85 -23.59 -20.53
C LYS A 356 0.49 -23.79 -19.80
N ARG A 357 1.19 -22.70 -19.48
CA ARG A 357 2.58 -22.78 -19.01
C ARG A 357 2.77 -22.48 -17.54
N ILE A 358 1.87 -21.72 -16.91
CA ILE A 358 1.96 -21.40 -15.49
C ILE A 358 1.13 -22.41 -14.70
N SER A 359 1.76 -23.04 -13.72
CA SER A 359 1.14 -23.99 -12.79
C SER A 359 1.56 -23.63 -11.36
N PRO A 360 0.65 -23.48 -10.38
CA PRO A 360 -0.82 -23.60 -10.49
C PRO A 360 -1.46 -22.57 -11.42
N ALA A 361 -2.73 -22.78 -11.78
CA ALA A 361 -3.48 -21.82 -12.61
C ALA A 361 -3.56 -20.46 -11.91
N LEU A 362 -3.38 -19.39 -12.69
CA LEU A 362 -3.32 -18.02 -12.20
C LEU A 362 -4.35 -17.18 -12.95
N ASP A 363 -5.23 -16.50 -12.22
CA ASP A 363 -6.18 -15.57 -12.81
C ASP A 363 -5.51 -14.20 -13.00
N VAL A 364 -5.21 -13.85 -14.25
CA VAL A 364 -4.53 -12.61 -14.60
C VAL A 364 -5.50 -11.74 -15.38
N GLN A 365 -5.78 -10.55 -14.86
CA GLN A 365 -6.59 -9.56 -15.58
C GLN A 365 -5.76 -8.95 -16.69
N VAL A 366 -6.27 -8.97 -17.91
CA VAL A 366 -5.60 -8.43 -19.09
C VAL A 366 -6.54 -7.48 -19.82
N ASP A 367 -6.14 -6.23 -19.90
CA ASP A 367 -6.90 -5.15 -20.54
C ASP A 367 -6.03 -4.35 -21.51
N THR A 368 -6.68 -3.50 -22.30
CA THR A 368 -6.01 -2.60 -23.25
C THR A 368 -6.25 -1.16 -22.83
N MET A 369 -5.19 -0.38 -22.74
CA MET A 369 -5.26 1.05 -22.42
C MET A 369 -4.58 1.87 -23.51
N GLU A 370 -4.90 3.16 -23.59
CA GLU A 370 -4.22 4.09 -24.49
C GLU A 370 -3.25 4.99 -23.71
N THR A 371 -2.07 5.22 -24.29
CA THR A 371 -1.10 6.21 -23.81
C THR A 371 -0.48 6.89 -25.02
N ARG A 372 -0.43 8.22 -25.01
CA ARG A 372 0.09 9.04 -26.12
C ARG A 372 -0.45 8.63 -27.51
N GLY A 373 -1.74 8.27 -27.60
CA GLY A 373 -2.39 7.84 -28.84
C GLY A 373 -1.94 6.46 -29.36
N LYS A 374 -1.37 5.61 -28.50
CA LYS A 374 -1.00 4.22 -28.81
C LYS A 374 -1.71 3.27 -27.86
N THR A 375 -2.31 2.22 -28.42
CA THR A 375 -2.88 1.12 -27.64
C THR A 375 -1.78 0.24 -27.07
N VAL A 376 -1.80 -0.01 -25.77
CA VAL A 376 -0.89 -0.89 -25.05
C VAL A 376 -1.70 -1.91 -24.25
N ILE A 377 -1.09 -3.03 -23.91
CA ILE A 377 -1.72 -4.07 -23.10
C ILE A 377 -1.24 -3.92 -21.67
N ARG A 378 -2.15 -3.91 -20.72
CA ARG A 378 -1.85 -3.97 -19.29
C ARG A 378 -2.29 -5.33 -18.76
N MET A 379 -1.44 -5.91 -17.93
CA MET A 379 -1.70 -7.12 -17.19
C MET A 379 -1.61 -6.81 -15.69
N ILE A 380 -2.63 -7.17 -14.94
CA ILE A 380 -2.65 -7.08 -13.47
C ILE A 380 -2.54 -8.50 -12.95
N ILE A 381 -1.40 -8.79 -12.33
CA ILE A 381 -1.04 -10.08 -11.79
C ILE A 381 -1.28 -10.02 -10.28
N PRO A 382 -2.23 -10.80 -9.72
CA PRO A 382 -2.40 -10.86 -8.27
C PRO A 382 -1.22 -11.59 -7.60
N PRO A 383 -1.00 -11.40 -6.29
CA PRO A 383 -0.19 -12.34 -5.52
C PRO A 383 -0.81 -13.74 -5.64
N GLY A 384 0.02 -14.75 -5.82
CA GLY A 384 -0.44 -16.11 -5.98
C GLY A 384 -0.81 -16.75 -4.64
N ASP A 385 -1.96 -17.42 -4.58
CA ASP A 385 -2.50 -18.04 -3.37
C ASP A 385 -1.82 -19.36 -3.01
N ASP A 386 -1.31 -20.10 -4.01
CA ASP A 386 -0.64 -21.39 -3.83
C ASP A 386 0.80 -21.39 -4.38
N PRO A 387 1.72 -20.58 -3.81
CA PRO A 387 3.11 -20.60 -4.21
C PRO A 387 3.79 -21.92 -3.78
N PRO A 388 4.77 -22.44 -4.56
CA PRO A 388 5.40 -21.79 -5.70
C PRO A 388 4.66 -22.02 -7.04
N TYR A 389 4.49 -20.95 -7.80
CA TYR A 389 4.13 -20.99 -9.22
C TYR A 389 5.37 -21.29 -10.06
N ALA A 390 5.20 -22.11 -11.10
CA ALA A 390 6.26 -22.53 -12.00
C ALA A 390 5.83 -22.37 -13.46
N VAL A 391 6.81 -22.05 -14.32
CA VAL A 391 6.68 -22.09 -15.78
C VAL A 391 7.11 -23.46 -16.27
N ASP A 392 6.33 -24.06 -17.18
CA ASP A 392 6.55 -25.40 -17.74
C ASP A 392 6.78 -26.46 -16.62
N ASP A 393 6.00 -26.37 -15.53
CA ASP A 393 5.96 -27.24 -14.34
C ASP A 393 7.20 -27.29 -13.44
N ASN A 394 8.36 -26.78 -13.87
CA ASN A 394 9.60 -26.92 -13.09
C ASN A 394 10.46 -25.66 -12.96
N LYS A 395 10.15 -24.57 -13.67
CA LYS A 395 10.91 -23.33 -13.59
C LYS A 395 10.19 -22.33 -12.70
N VAL A 396 10.55 -22.33 -11.43
CA VAL A 396 10.08 -21.31 -10.48
C VAL A 396 10.87 -20.03 -10.74
N TYR A 397 10.16 -18.94 -11.02
CA TYR A 397 10.77 -17.61 -11.17
C TYR A 397 10.45 -16.76 -9.95
N VAL A 398 11.41 -15.94 -9.53
CA VAL A 398 11.24 -14.95 -8.47
C VAL A 398 11.77 -13.61 -8.93
N ARG A 399 11.19 -12.54 -8.37
CA ARG A 399 11.56 -11.17 -8.69
C ARG A 399 12.41 -10.58 -7.56
N ASP A 400 13.57 -10.04 -7.93
CA ASP A 400 14.45 -9.28 -7.04
C ASP A 400 14.68 -7.89 -7.65
N GLU A 401 14.23 -6.86 -6.94
CA GLU A 401 14.14 -5.49 -7.46
C GLU A 401 13.43 -5.47 -8.82
N ALA A 402 14.12 -5.07 -9.89
CA ALA A 402 13.57 -4.99 -11.24
C ALA A 402 13.90 -6.21 -12.10
N GLU A 403 14.43 -7.30 -11.53
CA GLU A 403 14.90 -8.47 -12.28
C GLU A 403 14.16 -9.75 -11.93
N THR A 404 13.82 -10.49 -12.97
CA THR A 404 13.25 -11.83 -12.87
C THR A 404 14.34 -12.87 -13.14
N GLY A 405 14.45 -13.86 -12.24
CA GLY A 405 15.41 -14.95 -12.35
C GLY A 405 14.86 -16.28 -11.84
N LEU A 406 15.50 -17.39 -12.22
CA LEU A 406 15.16 -18.72 -11.72
C LEU A 406 15.45 -18.81 -10.22
N ALA A 407 14.48 -19.26 -9.45
CA ALA A 407 14.57 -19.41 -8.00
C ALA A 407 15.64 -20.44 -7.62
N VAL A 408 16.44 -20.12 -6.61
CA VAL A 408 17.34 -21.11 -5.99
C VAL A 408 16.58 -21.96 -4.98
N ARG A 409 17.13 -23.12 -4.60
CA ARG A 409 16.48 -24.09 -3.70
C ARG A 409 15.81 -23.45 -2.48
N ASP A 410 16.54 -22.61 -1.74
CA ASP A 410 16.01 -22.05 -0.49
C ASP A 410 14.94 -20.97 -0.74
N GLU A 411 14.97 -20.26 -1.88
CA GLU A 411 13.86 -19.38 -2.30
C GLU A 411 12.60 -20.22 -2.58
N ILE A 412 12.74 -21.38 -3.22
CA ILE A 412 11.63 -22.32 -3.45
C ILE A 412 11.09 -22.83 -2.10
N VAL A 413 11.97 -23.23 -1.18
CA VAL A 413 11.56 -23.69 0.17
C VAL A 413 10.80 -22.59 0.92
N ASN A 414 11.26 -21.34 0.85
CA ASN A 414 10.57 -20.20 1.47
C ASN A 414 9.19 -19.95 0.84
N LEU A 415 9.07 -20.07 -0.49
CA LEU A 415 7.77 -19.98 -1.18
C LEU A 415 6.80 -21.08 -0.71
N VAL A 416 7.28 -22.32 -0.57
CA VAL A 416 6.48 -23.45 -0.06
C VAL A 416 6.02 -23.17 1.38
N HIS A 417 6.90 -22.69 2.25
CA HIS A 417 6.51 -22.33 3.62
C HIS A 417 5.52 -21.16 3.67
N ARG A 418 5.61 -20.21 2.73
CA ARG A 418 4.64 -19.13 2.60
C ARG A 418 3.25 -19.66 2.22
N GLY A 419 3.17 -20.55 1.23
CA GLY A 419 1.92 -21.22 0.86
C GLY A 419 1.32 -22.04 2.01
N GLN A 420 2.16 -22.68 2.83
CA GLN A 420 1.70 -23.41 4.02
C GLN A 420 1.17 -22.49 5.13
N ARG A 421 1.74 -21.29 5.31
CA ARG A 421 1.22 -20.30 6.28
C ARG A 421 -0.11 -19.72 5.81
N GLY A 422 -0.25 -19.37 4.53
CA GLY A 422 -1.52 -18.90 3.96
C GLY A 422 -2.67 -19.90 4.17
N ARG A 423 -2.42 -21.20 3.95
CA ARG A 423 -3.39 -22.28 4.21
C ARG A 423 -3.73 -22.50 5.70
N ARG A 424 -2.87 -22.10 6.65
CA ARG A 424 -3.11 -22.29 8.09
C ARG A 424 -3.96 -21.18 8.69
N VAL A 425 -3.90 -19.96 8.15
CA VAL A 425 -4.70 -18.82 8.65
C VAL A 425 -6.20 -19.02 8.39
N GLU A 426 -6.58 -19.79 7.36
CA GLU A 426 -7.99 -20.16 7.12
C GLU A 426 -8.53 -21.26 8.05
N ALA A 427 -7.65 -22.00 8.75
CA ALA A 427 -8.04 -23.22 9.49
C ALA A 427 -7.88 -23.11 11.02
N ASP A 428 -7.10 -22.17 11.55
CA ASP A 428 -6.93 -21.99 12.99
C ASP A 428 -7.01 -20.50 13.37
N VAL A 429 -7.92 -20.18 14.31
CA VAL A 429 -7.91 -18.92 15.07
C VAL A 429 -6.55 -18.81 15.77
N PRO A 430 -5.73 -17.77 15.54
CA PRO A 430 -4.45 -17.70 16.23
C PRO A 430 -4.67 -17.30 17.68
N GLU A 431 -4.28 -18.20 18.58
CA GLU A 431 -4.00 -17.91 19.97
C GLU A 431 -2.96 -16.78 20.06
N LYS A 432 -3.20 -15.82 20.96
CA LYS A 432 -2.37 -14.64 21.19
C LYS A 432 -0.88 -14.99 21.27
N LEU A 433 -0.11 -14.58 20.28
CA LEU A 433 1.33 -14.47 20.42
C LEU A 433 1.64 -13.14 21.11
N GLU A 434 1.85 -13.20 22.43
CA GLU A 434 2.58 -12.15 23.14
C GLU A 434 3.98 -12.06 22.55
N VAL A 435 4.22 -11.04 21.73
CA VAL A 435 5.57 -10.66 21.32
C VAL A 435 6.20 -9.94 22.50
N THR A 436 6.95 -10.68 23.30
CA THR A 436 7.94 -10.09 24.21
C THR A 436 9.09 -9.55 23.37
N GLU A 437 9.03 -8.26 23.04
CA GLU A 437 10.18 -7.55 22.48
C GLU A 437 11.24 -7.39 23.57
N GLU A 438 12.30 -8.20 23.52
CA GLU A 438 13.55 -7.80 24.14
C GLU A 438 14.14 -6.63 23.34
N PRO A 439 14.57 -5.52 24.00
CA PRO A 439 15.22 -4.44 23.31
C PRO A 439 16.55 -4.93 22.71
N LEU A 440 16.65 -4.90 21.38
CA LEU A 440 17.90 -5.17 20.64
C LEU A 440 18.95 -4.12 21.03
N THR A 441 19.76 -4.44 22.05
CA THR A 441 20.91 -3.65 22.47
C THR A 441 22.08 -3.92 21.51
N GLY A 442 22.28 -3.04 20.52
CA GLY A 442 23.42 -3.09 19.60
C GLY A 442 23.25 -2.23 18.35
N ILE A 443 24.36 -1.92 17.67
CA ILE A 443 24.35 -1.18 16.41
C ILE A 443 23.66 -2.03 15.33
N GLN A 444 22.53 -1.53 14.82
CA GLN A 444 21.71 -2.21 13.80
C GLN A 444 22.46 -2.31 12.47
N HIS A 445 22.29 -3.42 11.74
CA HIS A 445 22.86 -3.57 10.40
C HIS A 445 22.18 -2.62 9.39
N PRO A 446 22.82 -2.28 8.25
CA PRO A 446 22.17 -1.49 7.20
C PRO A 446 20.87 -2.14 6.70
N ARG A 447 19.93 -1.34 6.18
CA ARG A 447 18.60 -1.84 5.74
C ARG A 447 18.56 -2.39 4.31
N THR A 448 19.58 -2.08 3.50
CA THR A 448 19.70 -2.59 2.14
C THR A 448 21.07 -3.21 1.92
N GLY A 449 21.21 -4.01 0.87
CA GLY A 449 22.42 -4.76 0.57
C GLY A 449 22.33 -6.20 1.06
N VAL A 450 23.49 -6.87 1.06
CA VAL A 450 23.58 -8.28 1.43
C VAL A 450 24.78 -8.50 2.34
N GLU A 451 24.62 -9.37 3.33
CA GLU A 451 25.69 -9.87 4.18
C GLU A 451 26.03 -11.31 3.79
N ILE A 452 27.32 -11.64 3.75
CA ILE A 452 27.77 -13.03 3.67
C ILE A 452 28.01 -13.52 5.08
N VAL A 453 27.12 -14.37 5.59
CA VAL A 453 27.14 -14.85 6.99
C VAL A 453 27.92 -16.15 7.16
N GLY A 454 28.30 -16.79 6.06
CA GLY A 454 29.13 -17.99 6.08
C GLY A 454 29.56 -18.42 4.69
N SER A 455 30.65 -19.17 4.63
CA SER A 455 31.13 -19.84 3.43
C SER A 455 31.64 -21.23 3.79
N GLU A 456 31.44 -22.19 2.91
CA GLU A 456 31.92 -23.56 3.05
C GLU A 456 32.44 -24.08 1.72
N GLU A 457 33.51 -24.86 1.76
CA GLU A 457 34.03 -25.55 0.58
C GLU A 457 33.56 -27.01 0.57
N ARG A 458 32.96 -27.44 -0.53
CA ARG A 458 32.62 -28.85 -0.76
C ARG A 458 33.11 -29.27 -2.13
N ASN A 459 33.99 -30.27 -2.17
CA ASN A 459 34.54 -30.84 -3.41
C ASN A 459 35.15 -29.79 -4.36
N GLY A 460 35.87 -28.79 -3.83
CA GLY A 460 36.49 -27.72 -4.62
C GLY A 460 35.53 -26.63 -5.12
N ILE A 461 34.23 -26.71 -4.77
CA ILE A 461 33.25 -25.66 -5.04
C ILE A 461 32.96 -24.91 -3.74
N GLN A 462 33.12 -23.60 -3.77
CA GLN A 462 32.81 -22.69 -2.66
C GLN A 462 31.32 -22.31 -2.68
N TYR A 463 30.66 -22.55 -1.55
CA TYR A 463 29.26 -22.22 -1.30
C TYR A 463 29.17 -21.12 -0.24
N TYR A 464 28.26 -20.18 -0.43
CA TYR A 464 28.05 -19.03 0.43
C TYR A 464 26.65 -19.06 1.03
N THR A 465 26.54 -18.53 2.25
CA THR A 465 25.28 -18.22 2.90
C THR A 465 25.07 -16.72 2.86
N MET A 466 24.04 -16.29 2.14
CA MET A 466 23.70 -14.89 1.92
C MET A 466 22.55 -14.49 2.83
N ARG A 467 22.68 -13.39 3.56
CA ARG A 467 21.58 -12.75 4.28
C ARG A 467 21.19 -11.48 3.56
N ASP A 468 19.97 -11.43 3.04
CA ASP A 468 19.39 -10.23 2.48
C ASP A 468 18.99 -9.29 3.63
N LEU A 469 19.56 -8.08 3.63
CA LEU A 469 19.37 -7.13 4.72
C LEU A 469 17.99 -6.46 4.70
N ARG A 470 17.25 -6.59 3.58
CA ARG A 470 15.94 -5.95 3.36
C ARG A 470 14.82 -6.66 4.10
N ASN A 471 14.86 -7.99 4.11
CA ASN A 471 13.83 -8.86 4.68
C ASN A 471 14.38 -9.86 5.71
N GLY A 472 15.70 -9.85 5.95
CA GLY A 472 16.37 -10.76 6.88
C GLY A 472 16.51 -12.20 6.37
N ASN A 473 16.09 -12.49 5.13
CA ASN A 473 16.11 -13.85 4.61
C ASN A 473 17.53 -14.37 4.47
N VAL A 474 17.75 -15.59 4.92
CA VAL A 474 19.04 -16.29 4.85
C VAL A 474 18.94 -17.41 3.83
N VAL A 475 19.78 -17.36 2.79
CA VAL A 475 19.82 -18.30 1.67
C VAL A 475 21.16 -19.02 1.67
N LYS A 476 21.15 -20.34 1.83
CA LYS A 476 22.34 -21.19 1.89
C LYS A 476 22.67 -21.78 0.52
N ASN A 477 23.85 -22.36 0.40
CA ASN A 477 24.32 -23.08 -0.79
C ASN A 477 24.37 -22.22 -2.07
N VAL A 478 24.64 -20.90 -1.95
CA VAL A 478 24.78 -20.01 -3.11
C VAL A 478 26.19 -20.12 -3.68
N THR A 479 26.33 -20.38 -4.97
CA THR A 479 27.63 -20.38 -5.67
C THR A 479 27.81 -19.07 -6.43
N GLN A 480 29.04 -18.73 -6.80
CA GLN A 480 29.28 -17.56 -7.67
C GLN A 480 28.50 -17.66 -9.00
N SER A 481 28.35 -18.86 -9.56
CA SER A 481 27.59 -19.11 -10.79
C SER A 481 26.06 -19.03 -10.62
N SER A 482 25.53 -19.36 -9.44
CA SER A 482 24.09 -19.30 -9.17
C SER A 482 23.63 -17.95 -8.61
N ALA A 483 24.58 -17.09 -8.20
CA ALA A 483 24.29 -15.80 -7.60
C ALA A 483 23.84 -14.77 -8.65
N ARG A 484 22.77 -14.03 -8.35
CA ARG A 484 22.29 -12.91 -9.18
C ARG A 484 23.08 -11.64 -8.86
N ARG A 485 23.14 -10.69 -9.81
CA ARG A 485 23.95 -9.44 -9.81
C ARG A 485 24.53 -8.99 -8.47
N LEU A 486 23.71 -8.62 -7.49
CA LEU A 486 24.17 -8.11 -6.19
C LEU A 486 24.90 -9.18 -5.37
N TRP A 487 24.38 -10.41 -5.32
CA TRP A 487 25.03 -11.52 -4.63
C TRP A 487 26.28 -11.97 -5.37
N HIS A 488 26.26 -11.98 -6.70
CA HIS A 488 27.45 -12.26 -7.50
C HIS A 488 28.55 -11.23 -7.24
N TYR A 489 28.16 -9.95 -7.18
CA TYR A 489 29.04 -8.85 -6.80
C TYR A 489 29.59 -9.04 -5.38
N ALA A 490 28.73 -9.30 -4.39
CA ALA A 490 29.12 -9.50 -3.00
C ALA A 490 30.10 -10.66 -2.84
N ILE A 491 29.83 -11.81 -3.47
CA ILE A 491 30.74 -12.96 -3.49
C ILE A 491 32.07 -12.60 -4.17
N SER A 492 32.03 -11.86 -5.29
CA SER A 492 33.23 -11.45 -6.02
C SER A 492 34.11 -10.49 -5.23
N GLU A 493 33.52 -9.55 -4.47
CA GLU A 493 34.27 -8.64 -3.61
C GLU A 493 34.74 -9.33 -2.32
N PHE A 494 33.91 -10.19 -1.72
CA PHE A 494 34.27 -10.96 -0.53
C PHE A 494 35.50 -11.84 -0.77
N ARG A 495 35.60 -12.50 -1.93
CA ARG A 495 36.77 -13.30 -2.32
C ARG A 495 38.07 -12.49 -2.48
N LYS A 496 37.98 -11.16 -2.62
CA LYS A 496 39.16 -10.28 -2.70
C LYS A 496 39.63 -9.83 -1.33
N LEU A 497 38.82 -10.01 -0.28
CA LEU A 497 39.18 -9.62 1.08
C LEU A 497 40.07 -10.69 1.71
N PRO A 498 41.20 -10.33 2.34
CA PRO A 498 41.98 -11.25 3.16
C PRO A 498 41.21 -11.63 4.43
N GLU A 499 41.38 -12.86 4.92
CA GLU A 499 40.66 -13.40 6.08
C GLU A 499 40.84 -12.57 7.36
N ASP A 500 42.02 -11.96 7.55
CA ASP A 500 42.32 -11.13 8.71
C ASP A 500 42.10 -9.62 8.49
N LEU A 501 41.61 -9.25 7.30
CA LEU A 501 41.38 -7.88 6.83
C LEU A 501 42.60 -6.95 7.00
N LYS A 502 43.80 -7.50 7.24
CA LYS A 502 45.02 -6.71 7.43
C LYS A 502 45.45 -6.11 6.09
N GLY A 503 45.69 -4.80 6.10
CA GLY A 503 46.11 -4.06 4.90
C GLY A 503 44.96 -3.61 3.98
N VAL A 504 43.70 -3.92 4.30
CA VAL A 504 42.54 -3.35 3.60
C VAL A 504 42.41 -1.88 4.00
N LYS A 505 42.33 -0.97 3.02
CA LYS A 505 42.07 0.45 3.27
C LYS A 505 40.60 0.61 3.66
N VAL A 506 40.36 0.86 4.95
CA VAL A 506 39.01 1.09 5.49
C VAL A 506 38.96 2.46 6.15
N ALA A 507 37.96 3.26 5.80
CA ALA A 507 37.68 4.52 6.49
C ALA A 507 36.82 4.22 7.73
N TRP A 508 37.45 4.12 8.91
CA TRP A 508 36.79 3.78 10.17
C TRP A 508 36.25 5.01 10.92
N ARG A 509 35.07 4.87 11.54
CA ARG A 509 34.52 5.76 12.57
C ARG A 509 33.93 4.88 13.70
N GLY A 510 34.66 4.81 14.82
CA GLY A 510 34.31 3.89 15.91
C GLY A 510 34.39 2.42 15.46
N ASP A 511 33.30 1.67 15.67
CA ASP A 511 33.18 0.27 15.28
C ASP A 511 32.69 0.07 13.84
N LEU A 512 32.41 1.13 13.11
CA LEU A 512 31.89 1.09 11.74
C LEU A 512 32.92 1.61 10.73
N GLY A 513 32.92 1.06 9.52
CA GLY A 513 33.87 1.46 8.48
C GLY A 513 33.31 1.34 7.07
N VAL A 514 33.86 2.15 6.16
CA VAL A 514 33.58 2.06 4.71
C VAL A 514 34.74 1.36 4.03
N LEU A 515 34.47 0.22 3.39
CA LEU A 515 35.43 -0.53 2.59
C LEU A 515 35.55 0.06 1.19
N LYS A 516 34.43 0.44 0.59
CA LYS A 516 34.36 0.90 -0.79
C LYS A 516 33.15 1.79 -1.02
N GLU A 517 33.35 2.87 -1.75
CA GLU A 517 32.27 3.72 -2.27
C GLU A 517 32.27 3.65 -3.80
N GLN A 518 31.10 3.45 -4.40
CA GLN A 518 30.91 3.43 -5.85
C GLN A 518 29.83 4.42 -6.25
N LYS A 519 30.14 5.28 -7.23
CA LYS A 519 29.19 6.22 -7.82
C LYS A 519 28.74 5.71 -9.19
N ARG A 520 27.45 5.49 -9.38
CA ARG A 520 26.87 5.10 -10.67
C ARG A 520 25.75 6.08 -11.05
N GLY A 521 26.09 7.07 -11.87
CA GLY A 521 25.19 8.19 -12.19
C GLY A 521 24.99 9.10 -10.98
N THR A 522 23.73 9.34 -10.60
CA THR A 522 23.37 10.12 -9.40
C THR A 522 23.31 9.28 -8.12
N ARG A 523 23.38 7.94 -8.21
CA ARG A 523 23.23 7.03 -7.06
C ARG A 523 24.60 6.57 -6.53
N ARG A 524 24.74 6.51 -5.20
CA ARG A 524 25.90 5.94 -4.52
C ARG A 524 25.58 4.57 -3.91
N ARG A 525 26.58 3.70 -3.88
CA ARG A 525 26.56 2.40 -3.19
C ARG A 525 27.81 2.24 -2.35
N TYR A 526 27.65 1.58 -1.21
CA TYR A 526 28.69 1.42 -0.20
C TYR A 526 28.87 -0.07 0.13
N ASP A 527 30.13 -0.47 0.25
CA ASP A 527 30.48 -1.71 0.95
C ASP A 527 30.96 -1.29 2.34
N LEU A 528 30.30 -1.80 3.37
CA LEU A 528 30.41 -1.38 4.76
C LEU A 528 30.94 -2.53 5.62
N ILE A 529 31.60 -2.19 6.71
CA ILE A 529 32.14 -3.15 7.67
C ILE A 529 31.84 -2.71 9.10
N GLN A 530 31.56 -3.68 9.98
CA GLN A 530 31.29 -3.48 11.39
C GLN A 530 32.18 -4.40 12.23
N LYS A 531 32.79 -3.86 13.29
CA LYS A 531 33.43 -4.63 14.36
C LYS A 531 32.38 -5.11 15.34
N THR A 532 32.44 -6.39 15.69
CA THR A 532 31.57 -7.02 16.68
C THR A 532 32.42 -7.85 17.64
N ALA A 533 31.86 -8.24 18.79
CA ALA A 533 32.53 -9.13 19.73
C ALA A 533 32.92 -10.50 19.13
N GLN A 534 32.26 -10.92 18.04
CA GLN A 534 32.47 -12.19 17.36
C GLN A 534 33.34 -12.07 16.09
N GLY A 535 33.85 -10.87 15.77
CA GLY A 535 34.66 -10.61 14.57
C GLY A 535 34.12 -9.47 13.72
N HIS A 536 34.40 -9.51 12.42
CA HIS A 536 33.97 -8.47 11.48
C HIS A 536 32.75 -8.92 10.67
N ARG A 537 31.75 -8.04 10.54
CA ARG A 537 30.60 -8.23 9.64
C ARG A 537 30.77 -7.31 8.44
N VAL A 538 30.55 -7.84 7.24
CA VAL A 538 30.71 -7.09 5.99
C VAL A 538 29.40 -7.06 5.22
N TYR A 539 29.00 -5.86 4.80
CA TYR A 539 27.76 -5.58 4.10
C TYR A 539 28.08 -5.04 2.71
N PHE A 540 27.58 -5.69 1.66
CA PHE A 540 27.91 -5.35 0.28
C PHE A 540 26.75 -4.67 -0.46
N GLY A 541 27.08 -3.66 -1.25
CA GLY A 541 26.15 -2.99 -2.16
C GLY A 541 25.01 -2.24 -1.47
N VAL A 542 25.25 -1.73 -0.25
CA VAL A 542 24.32 -0.93 0.53
C VAL A 542 24.01 0.38 -0.22
N THR A 543 22.74 0.70 -0.41
CA THR A 543 22.29 1.93 -1.06
C THR A 543 22.14 3.08 -0.06
N GLU A 544 22.07 4.32 -0.54
CA GLU A 544 21.76 5.50 0.30
C GLU A 544 20.48 5.32 1.12
N ASP A 545 19.46 4.65 0.57
CA ASP A 545 18.21 4.35 1.28
C ASP A 545 18.38 3.37 2.45
N GLY A 546 19.44 2.54 2.42
CA GLY A 546 19.76 1.57 3.47
C GLY A 546 20.60 2.13 4.62
N ILE A 547 21.06 3.37 4.49
CA ILE A 547 21.91 4.05 5.47
C ILE A 547 21.03 4.75 6.50
N HIS A 548 21.24 4.44 7.77
CA HIS A 548 20.44 4.94 8.89
C HIS A 548 21.21 4.86 10.20
N GLY A 549 20.71 5.54 11.24
CA GLY A 549 21.32 5.53 12.57
C GLY A 549 22.80 5.89 12.52
N ASP A 550 23.63 5.09 13.21
CA ASP A 550 25.08 5.28 13.28
C ASP A 550 25.78 5.18 11.92
N TRP A 551 25.19 4.45 10.96
CA TRP A 551 25.73 4.39 9.60
C TRP A 551 25.62 5.73 8.89
N LYS A 552 24.61 6.56 9.18
CA LYS A 552 24.47 7.86 8.52
C LYS A 552 25.62 8.80 8.87
N ALA A 553 26.03 8.79 10.14
CA ALA A 553 27.20 9.53 10.60
C ALA A 553 28.51 9.04 9.95
N LEU A 554 28.58 7.77 9.52
CA LEU A 554 29.76 7.24 8.84
C LEU A 554 29.92 7.78 7.41
N VAL A 555 28.83 7.99 6.68
CA VAL A 555 28.84 8.32 5.23
C VAL A 555 28.55 9.79 4.92
N GLU A 556 27.91 10.52 5.85
CA GLU A 556 27.70 11.96 5.78
C GLU A 556 28.43 12.65 6.96
N PRO A 557 29.72 13.02 6.82
CA PRO A 557 30.38 13.80 7.86
C PRO A 557 29.74 15.20 7.95
N GLU A 558 29.46 15.68 9.17
CA GLU A 558 29.00 17.05 9.40
C GLU A 558 29.97 18.05 8.74
N GLY A 559 29.47 18.80 7.76
CA GLY A 559 30.18 19.92 7.14
C GLY A 559 30.48 19.75 5.65
N GLY A 560 29.54 20.22 4.82
CA GLY A 560 29.68 20.48 3.39
C GLY A 560 28.59 21.41 2.91
#